data_AF-A0A841YJ04-F1
#
_entry.id   AF-A0A841YJ04-F1
#
_cell.length_a   1.000
_cell.length_b   1.000
_cell.length_c   1.000
_cell.angle_alpha   90.00
_cell.angle_beta   90.00
_cell.angle_gamma   90.00
#
_symmetry.space_group_name_H-M   'P 1'
#
loop_
_entity.id
_entity.type
_entity.pdbx_description
1 polymer ?
#
loop_
_entity_poly.entity_id
_entity_poly.type
_entity_poly.pdbx_seq_one_letter_code
_entity_poly.pdbx_strand_id
1 'polypeptide(L)'
;MSVDMYVSKSKAQATSTSQVCQEHLEGYEALQKAISQFTLEPFLKGKAYDSAKAFYSAVLYPLVQGGILLTEATEEAVQKFPERYQSEVDSGDLKEAELEEQIRKANDLINQANALQTKITQSQLPETDQRTQLNLNQALIEAYQTNKEDLEDKLRKLRAFHASSPSIFSEITSLKQAIDQGIAQTKTAWNASTGTFVISNDLSWRDNITQKWQERELERSGEAGFISSLQEQYGFDKETAKIMAKLYKNMKKGASEDEDINKMFYNLIGSYVYSSLAWKMTSDAYSLEEQKKLMLKYGISNKEYEKLKIEILAQHGAAGADTLNDFEAYAKLNGLKSGIEDYYSKYAGKTDMAHQYITTAAILDSGVRNTVTGVGANYLYGISTDSDIHAGWGGDIFGTNGAAPSLGNDDYKADLDAVNIANRLQSNNSDLFKVNDNYYSGIKNGRVNRADEFLTNLGDGDREAGIKRIDDLIEKRKNEILVENRLNWGKGIPKMSEGEENKMINDHLKVANDFRDNLYHSRNNLGANK
;
A
#
# COMPACT_ATOMS: atom_id res chain seq x y z
N MET A 1 -23.03 39.56 7.77
CA MET A 1 -21.63 39.42 7.31
C MET A 1 -21.71 38.72 5.96
N SER A 2 -21.02 39.22 4.93
CA SER A 2 -20.93 38.58 3.60
C SER A 2 -19.95 37.41 3.68
N VAL A 3 -20.27 36.29 3.03
CA VAL A 3 -19.35 35.19 2.80
C VAL A 3 -18.52 35.47 1.56
N ASP A 4 -17.22 35.64 1.74
CA ASP A 4 -16.27 35.93 0.66
C ASP A 4 -15.15 34.88 0.67
N MET A 5 -14.80 34.35 -0.50
CA MET A 5 -13.66 33.45 -0.69
C MET A 5 -12.68 34.03 -1.71
N TYR A 6 -11.41 34.07 -1.32
CA TYR A 6 -10.30 34.50 -2.16
C TYR A 6 -9.34 33.32 -2.33
N VAL A 7 -9.45 32.58 -3.42
CA VAL A 7 -8.73 31.32 -3.68
C VAL A 7 -7.23 31.54 -3.66
N SER A 8 -6.75 32.57 -4.35
CA SER A 8 -5.32 32.88 -4.42
C SER A 8 -4.72 33.20 -3.04
N LYS A 9 -5.44 34.00 -2.23
CA LYS A 9 -5.03 34.34 -0.86
C LYS A 9 -5.08 33.13 0.07
N SER A 10 -6.12 32.30 -0.04
CA SER A 10 -6.25 31.08 0.76
C SER A 10 -5.14 30.09 0.45
N LYS A 11 -4.76 29.94 -0.83
CA LYS A 11 -3.61 29.12 -1.23
C LYS A 11 -2.28 29.68 -0.70
N ALA A 12 -2.07 30.99 -0.81
CA ALA A 12 -0.89 31.64 -0.25
C ALA A 12 -0.80 31.47 1.28
N GLN A 13 -1.94 31.53 1.97
CA GLN A 13 -2.01 31.25 3.41
C GLN A 13 -1.67 29.79 3.71
N ALA A 14 -2.18 28.84 2.93
CA ALA A 14 -1.83 27.43 3.06
C ALA A 14 -0.32 27.21 2.90
N THR A 15 0.29 27.76 1.85
CA THR A 15 1.74 27.65 1.60
C THR A 15 2.59 28.25 2.72
N SER A 16 2.28 29.48 3.15
CA SER A 16 3.03 30.13 4.23
C SER A 16 2.85 29.42 5.58
N THR A 17 1.66 28.91 5.87
CA THR A 17 1.40 28.13 7.09
C THR A 17 2.13 26.79 7.05
N SER A 18 2.18 26.11 5.92
CA SER A 18 2.97 24.88 5.73
C SER A 18 4.46 25.10 6.05
N GLN A 19 5.04 26.20 5.57
CA GLN A 19 6.44 26.52 5.87
C GLN A 19 6.68 26.67 7.38
N VAL A 20 5.79 27.40 8.07
CA VAL A 20 5.86 27.53 9.54
C VAL A 20 5.68 26.17 10.20
N CYS A 21 4.73 25.34 9.75
CA CYS A 21 4.51 24.01 10.30
C CYS A 21 5.77 23.14 10.19
N GLN A 22 6.48 23.17 9.06
CA GLN A 22 7.74 22.45 8.89
C GLN A 22 8.80 22.85 9.93
N GLU A 23 9.01 24.16 10.15
CA GLU A 23 9.94 24.66 11.17
C GLU A 23 9.55 24.19 12.59
N HIS A 24 8.25 24.19 12.89
CA HIS A 24 7.74 23.69 14.16
C HIS A 24 7.94 22.18 14.33
N LEU A 25 7.75 21.39 13.27
CA LEU A 25 7.96 19.95 13.30
C LEU A 25 9.42 19.61 13.59
N GLU A 26 10.37 20.26 12.91
CA GLU A 26 11.81 20.08 13.19
C GLU A 26 12.15 20.39 14.65
N GLY A 27 11.58 21.47 15.20
CA GLY A 27 11.75 21.84 16.60
C GLY A 27 11.19 20.80 17.57
N TYR A 28 9.99 20.27 17.29
CA TYR A 28 9.40 19.23 18.13
C TYR A 28 10.15 17.89 18.04
N GLU A 29 10.62 17.50 16.85
CA GLU A 29 11.44 16.28 16.68
C GLU A 29 12.76 16.39 17.44
N ALA A 30 13.42 17.55 17.39
CA ALA A 30 14.62 17.83 18.18
C ALA A 30 14.33 17.74 19.69
N LEU A 31 13.19 18.28 20.15
CA LEU A 31 12.78 18.20 21.55
C LEU A 31 12.45 16.76 21.97
N GLN A 32 11.77 15.99 21.13
CA GLN A 32 11.46 14.57 21.37
C GLN A 32 12.74 13.74 21.51
N LYS A 33 13.73 14.01 20.65
CA LYS A 33 15.06 13.39 20.72
C LYS A 33 15.80 13.76 22.00
N ALA A 34 15.82 15.06 22.36
CA ALA A 34 16.47 15.53 23.58
C ALA A 34 15.85 14.92 24.85
N ILE A 35 14.51 14.82 24.91
CA ILE A 35 13.81 14.15 26.02
C ILE A 35 14.18 12.66 26.08
N SER A 36 14.22 11.97 24.94
CA SER A 36 14.61 10.56 24.88
C SER A 36 16.04 10.35 25.39
N GLN A 37 16.99 11.18 24.94
CA GLN A 37 18.38 11.14 25.38
C GLN A 37 18.50 11.38 26.89
N PHE A 38 17.82 12.41 27.41
CA PHE A 38 17.83 12.70 28.85
C PHE A 38 17.23 11.57 29.70
N THR A 39 16.13 10.96 29.25
CA THR A 39 15.44 9.91 30.00
C THR A 39 16.20 8.59 30.01
N LEU A 40 16.95 8.28 28.94
CA LEU A 40 17.76 7.07 28.81
C LEU A 40 19.18 7.20 29.39
N GLU A 41 19.65 8.41 29.72
CA GLU A 41 21.01 8.67 30.22
C GLU A 41 21.30 7.93 31.53
N PRO A 42 22.18 6.92 31.57
CA PRO A 42 22.35 6.07 32.75
C PRO A 42 23.04 6.75 33.92
N PHE A 43 23.82 7.82 33.73
CA PHE A 43 24.65 8.40 34.79
C PHE A 43 23.95 9.50 35.60
N LEU A 44 22.91 10.13 35.07
CA LEU A 44 22.09 11.11 35.79
C LEU A 44 21.14 10.39 36.76
N LYS A 45 21.52 10.32 38.04
CA LYS A 45 20.81 9.55 39.08
C LYS A 45 20.51 10.37 40.32
N GLY A 46 19.57 9.89 41.13
CA GLY A 46 19.17 10.48 42.41
C GLY A 46 17.79 11.10 42.33
N LYS A 47 17.13 11.28 43.49
CA LYS A 47 15.69 11.61 43.58
C LYS A 47 15.22 12.72 42.63
N ALA A 48 16.00 13.80 42.50
CA ALA A 48 15.70 14.90 41.59
C ALA A 48 15.72 14.43 40.13
N TYR A 49 16.82 13.81 39.67
CA TYR A 49 16.95 13.28 38.30
C TYR A 49 15.95 12.17 38.01
N ASP A 50 15.74 11.24 38.94
CA ASP A 50 14.81 10.12 38.75
C ASP A 50 13.37 10.63 38.61
N SER A 51 12.96 11.60 39.44
CA SER A 51 11.64 12.26 39.32
C SER A 51 11.52 13.09 38.05
N ALA A 52 12.58 13.79 37.63
CA ALA A 52 12.60 14.54 36.39
C ALA A 52 12.43 13.63 35.17
N LYS A 53 13.19 12.52 35.10
CA LYS A 53 13.05 11.53 34.02
C LYS A 53 11.65 10.95 33.97
N ALA A 54 11.08 10.59 35.12
CA ALA A 54 9.70 10.10 35.20
C ALA A 54 8.70 11.15 34.67
N PHE A 55 8.83 12.41 35.08
CA PHE A 55 7.98 13.51 34.61
C PHE A 55 8.15 13.78 33.12
N TYR A 56 9.38 13.80 32.61
CA TYR A 56 9.67 14.02 31.19
C TYR A 56 9.07 12.92 30.33
N SER A 57 9.23 11.66 30.71
CA SER A 57 8.62 10.52 29.99
C SER A 57 7.09 10.51 30.07
N ALA A 58 6.52 10.86 31.24
CA ALA A 58 5.09 10.74 31.47
C ALA A 58 4.26 11.97 31.08
N VAL A 59 4.88 13.15 30.93
CA VAL A 59 4.17 14.42 30.69
C VAL A 59 4.75 15.15 29.49
N LEU A 60 6.04 15.46 29.49
CA LEU A 60 6.63 16.28 28.42
C LEU A 60 6.70 15.54 27.08
N TYR A 61 7.05 14.25 27.10
CA TYR A 61 7.13 13.46 25.87
C TYR A 61 5.77 13.34 25.16
N PRO A 62 4.65 12.98 25.85
CA PRO A 62 3.32 13.08 25.27
C PRO A 62 2.92 14.49 24.83
N LEU A 63 3.32 15.54 25.55
CA LEU A 63 3.05 16.92 25.11
C LEU A 63 3.73 17.25 23.79
N VAL A 64 4.97 16.79 23.59
CA VAL A 64 5.69 16.96 22.31
C VAL A 64 4.97 16.21 21.19
N GLN A 65 4.52 14.97 21.44
CA GLN A 65 3.69 14.23 20.49
C GLN A 65 2.40 14.99 20.13
N GLY A 66 1.74 15.59 21.14
CA GLY A 66 0.59 16.46 20.93
C GLY A 66 0.92 17.69 20.06
N GLY A 67 2.06 18.34 20.32
CA GLY A 67 2.55 19.47 19.53
C GLY A 67 2.74 19.11 18.06
N ILE A 68 3.39 17.97 17.77
CA ILE A 68 3.56 17.44 16.42
C ILE A 68 2.19 17.20 15.76
N LEU A 69 1.29 16.48 16.42
CA LEU A 69 -0.05 16.18 15.90
C LEU A 69 -0.85 17.45 15.60
N LEU A 70 -0.80 18.45 16.49
CA LEU A 70 -1.48 19.72 16.28
C LEU A 70 -0.91 20.47 15.08
N THR A 71 0.41 20.46 14.91
CA THR A 71 1.08 21.09 13.77
C THR A 71 0.71 20.40 12.45
N GLU A 72 0.75 19.06 12.40
CA GLU A 72 0.34 18.29 11.21
C GLU A 72 -1.15 18.51 10.87
N ALA A 73 -2.04 18.45 11.87
CA ALA A 73 -3.47 18.70 11.66
C ALA A 73 -3.75 20.15 11.20
N THR A 74 -2.94 21.11 11.65
CA THR A 74 -3.03 22.50 11.18
C THR A 74 -2.63 22.61 9.71
N GLU A 75 -1.51 22.00 9.33
CA GLU A 75 -1.03 21.96 7.95
C GLU A 75 -2.05 21.30 7.01
N GLU A 76 -2.57 20.13 7.36
CA GLU A 76 -3.57 19.43 6.54
C GLU A 76 -4.82 20.30 6.37
N ALA A 77 -5.34 20.88 7.46
CA ALA A 77 -6.58 21.64 7.42
C ALA A 77 -6.48 22.90 6.55
N VAL A 78 -5.36 23.63 6.60
CA VAL A 78 -5.16 24.84 5.78
C VAL A 78 -4.95 24.52 4.30
N GLN A 79 -4.38 23.36 3.96
CA GLN A 79 -4.28 22.88 2.58
C GLN A 79 -5.64 22.43 2.04
N LYS A 80 -6.39 21.67 2.84
CA LYS A 80 -7.69 21.09 2.47
C LYS A 80 -8.78 22.14 2.29
N PHE A 81 -8.71 23.27 3.01
CA PHE A 81 -9.71 24.33 2.92
C PHE A 81 -9.89 24.90 1.49
N PRO A 82 -8.86 25.43 0.81
CA PRO A 82 -9.00 25.89 -0.58
C PRO A 82 -9.29 24.75 -1.57
N GLU A 83 -8.76 23.54 -1.35
CA GLU A 83 -9.02 22.38 -2.23
C GLU A 83 -10.50 21.98 -2.21
N ARG A 84 -11.09 21.90 -1.01
CA ARG A 84 -12.50 21.55 -0.81
C ARG A 84 -13.43 22.64 -1.34
N TYR A 85 -13.05 23.91 -1.19
CA TYR A 85 -13.78 25.00 -1.85
C TYR A 85 -13.78 24.83 -3.38
N GLN A 86 -12.62 24.56 -3.98
CA GLN A 86 -12.49 24.44 -5.42
C GLN A 86 -13.22 23.23 -5.99
N SER A 87 -13.37 22.15 -5.23
CA SER A 87 -14.11 20.95 -5.65
C SER A 87 -15.63 21.07 -5.43
N GLU A 88 -16.08 21.76 -4.37
CA GLU A 88 -17.50 21.85 -4.01
C GLU A 88 -18.20 23.10 -4.55
N VAL A 89 -17.46 24.20 -4.79
CA VAL A 89 -18.04 25.52 -5.07
C VAL A 89 -17.67 26.03 -6.46
N ASP A 90 -16.46 26.55 -6.63
CA ASP A 90 -15.96 27.15 -7.88
C ASP A 90 -14.42 27.20 -7.87
N SER A 91 -13.81 27.20 -9.05
CA SER A 91 -12.36 27.33 -9.19
C SER A 91 -11.80 28.71 -8.80
N GLY A 92 -12.63 29.77 -8.86
CA GLY A 92 -12.25 31.17 -8.68
C GLY A 92 -12.83 31.84 -7.42
N ASP A 93 -12.50 33.12 -7.27
CA ASP A 93 -12.94 33.95 -6.15
C ASP A 93 -14.44 34.23 -6.26
N LEU A 94 -15.16 34.13 -5.15
CA LEU A 94 -16.59 34.46 -5.06
C LEU A 94 -16.86 35.35 -3.86
N LYS A 95 -17.72 36.35 -4.06
CA LYS A 95 -18.25 37.19 -2.98
C LYS A 95 -19.75 37.15 -3.02
N GLU A 96 -20.36 36.81 -1.89
CA GLU A 96 -21.81 36.67 -1.76
C GLU A 96 -22.54 37.94 -2.23
N ALA A 97 -22.10 39.12 -1.80
CA ALA A 97 -22.72 40.38 -2.21
C ALA A 97 -22.65 40.64 -3.73
N GLU A 98 -21.57 40.22 -4.41
CA GLU A 98 -21.44 40.37 -5.86
C GLU A 98 -22.34 39.38 -6.60
N LEU A 99 -22.51 38.16 -6.08
CA LEU A 99 -23.42 37.16 -6.62
C LEU A 99 -24.88 37.62 -6.49
N GLU A 100 -25.29 38.09 -5.31
CA GLU A 100 -26.64 38.63 -5.06
C GLU A 100 -26.96 39.80 -6.00
N GLU A 101 -26.00 40.69 -6.20
CA GLU A 101 -26.15 41.82 -7.11
C GLU A 101 -26.31 41.38 -8.57
N GLN A 102 -25.55 40.39 -9.01
CA GLN A 102 -25.66 39.84 -10.37
C GLN A 102 -26.98 39.09 -10.58
N ILE A 103 -27.46 38.35 -9.58
CA ILE A 103 -28.78 37.70 -9.58
C ILE A 103 -29.89 38.73 -9.70
N ARG A 104 -29.79 39.84 -8.94
CA ARG A 104 -30.74 40.95 -9.02
C ARG A 104 -30.78 41.56 -10.42
N LYS A 105 -29.62 41.84 -11.02
CA LYS A 105 -29.52 42.35 -12.40
C LYS A 105 -30.08 41.37 -13.43
N ALA A 106 -29.83 40.06 -13.28
CA ALA A 106 -30.38 39.04 -14.16
C ALA A 106 -31.92 39.00 -14.08
N ASN A 107 -32.49 39.09 -12.87
CA ASN A 107 -33.94 39.22 -12.69
C ASN A 107 -34.51 40.48 -13.37
N ASP A 108 -33.86 41.63 -13.23
CA ASP A 108 -34.30 42.87 -13.87
C ASP A 108 -34.30 42.75 -15.41
N LEU A 109 -33.30 42.07 -15.98
CA LEU A 109 -33.20 41.82 -17.43
C LEU A 109 -34.28 40.83 -17.90
N ILE A 110 -34.56 39.77 -17.14
CA ILE A 110 -35.66 38.83 -17.42
C ILE A 110 -37.00 39.58 -17.44
N ASN A 111 -37.25 40.44 -16.44
CA ASN A 111 -38.48 41.24 -16.37
C ASN A 111 -38.62 42.20 -17.56
N GLN A 112 -37.53 42.84 -17.97
CA GLN A 112 -37.51 43.71 -19.15
C GLN A 112 -37.78 42.93 -20.45
N ALA A 113 -37.17 41.76 -20.62
CA ALA A 113 -37.37 40.91 -21.79
C ALA A 113 -38.81 40.36 -21.86
N ASN A 114 -39.41 39.98 -20.72
CA ASN A 114 -40.82 39.59 -20.65
C ASN A 114 -41.78 40.75 -21.00
N ALA A 115 -41.48 41.96 -20.53
CA ALA A 115 -42.25 43.14 -20.90
C ALA A 115 -42.12 43.46 -22.41
N LEU A 116 -40.93 43.26 -23.00
CA LEU A 116 -40.71 43.41 -24.42
C LEU A 116 -41.49 42.37 -25.23
N GLN A 117 -41.54 41.11 -24.77
CA GLN A 117 -42.36 40.06 -25.39
C GLN A 117 -43.81 40.50 -25.53
N THR A 118 -44.39 41.03 -24.46
CA THR A 118 -45.77 41.54 -24.43
C THR A 118 -45.97 42.66 -25.46
N LYS A 119 -45.01 43.59 -25.57
CA LYS A 119 -45.06 44.68 -26.57
C LYS A 119 -44.96 44.17 -28.01
N ILE A 120 -44.10 43.19 -28.28
CA ILE A 120 -43.95 42.59 -29.61
C ILE A 120 -45.27 41.92 -30.02
N THR A 121 -45.89 41.15 -29.14
CA THR A 121 -47.18 40.48 -29.38
C THR A 121 -48.32 41.47 -29.66
N GLN A 122 -48.29 42.67 -29.07
CA GLN A 122 -49.29 43.72 -29.27
C GLN A 122 -48.99 44.67 -30.46
N SER A 123 -47.83 44.54 -31.11
CA SER A 123 -47.41 45.42 -32.20
C SER A 123 -48.14 45.15 -33.52
N GLN A 124 -48.19 46.14 -34.41
CA GLN A 124 -48.74 45.99 -35.78
C GLN A 124 -47.68 45.53 -36.81
N LEU A 125 -46.65 44.82 -36.37
CA LEU A 125 -45.62 44.30 -37.27
C LEU A 125 -46.19 43.16 -38.15
N PRO A 126 -45.64 42.96 -39.36
CA PRO A 126 -45.91 41.75 -40.14
C PRO A 126 -45.63 40.48 -39.32
N GLU A 127 -46.44 39.43 -39.47
CA GLU A 127 -46.34 38.19 -38.68
C GLU A 127 -44.93 37.57 -38.74
N THR A 128 -44.26 37.65 -39.90
CA THR A 128 -42.90 37.13 -40.10
C THR A 128 -41.87 37.86 -39.23
N ASP A 129 -41.98 39.18 -39.13
CA ASP A 129 -41.07 40.02 -38.36
C ASP A 129 -41.35 39.86 -36.86
N GLN A 130 -42.64 39.80 -36.48
CA GLN A 130 -43.07 39.52 -35.12
C GLN A 130 -42.53 38.17 -34.62
N ARG A 131 -42.67 37.11 -35.41
CA ARG A 131 -42.15 35.77 -35.07
C ARG A 131 -40.63 35.80 -34.88
N THR A 132 -39.92 36.50 -35.75
CA THR A 132 -38.45 36.63 -35.65
C THR A 132 -38.04 37.35 -34.37
N GLN A 133 -38.70 38.46 -34.02
CA GLN A 133 -38.42 39.20 -32.79
C GLN A 133 -38.78 38.41 -31.52
N LEU A 134 -39.88 37.68 -31.54
CA LEU A 134 -40.27 36.80 -30.43
C LEU A 134 -39.22 35.71 -30.19
N ASN A 135 -38.72 35.06 -31.24
CA ASN A 135 -37.68 34.05 -31.13
C ASN A 135 -36.38 34.63 -30.55
N LEU A 136 -35.95 35.81 -30.99
CA LEU A 136 -34.76 36.48 -30.47
C LEU A 136 -34.93 36.87 -28.99
N ASN A 137 -36.09 37.41 -28.62
CA ASN A 137 -36.38 37.79 -27.24
C ASN A 137 -36.49 36.56 -26.32
N GLN A 138 -37.04 35.45 -26.83
CA GLN A 138 -37.09 34.18 -26.12
C GLN A 138 -35.68 33.64 -25.83
N ALA A 139 -34.77 33.70 -26.80
CA ALA A 139 -33.37 33.31 -26.59
C ALA A 139 -32.66 34.20 -25.53
N LEU A 140 -32.99 35.49 -25.45
CA LEU A 140 -32.48 36.38 -24.40
C LEU A 140 -33.02 36.00 -23.02
N ILE A 141 -34.32 35.70 -22.91
CA ILE A 141 -34.94 35.24 -21.65
C ILE A 141 -34.24 33.97 -21.17
N GLU A 142 -34.05 32.99 -22.05
CA GLU A 142 -33.38 31.72 -21.74
C GLU A 142 -31.93 31.93 -21.30
N ALA A 143 -31.19 32.81 -21.99
CA ALA A 143 -29.82 33.14 -21.61
C ALA A 143 -29.73 33.81 -20.22
N TYR A 144 -30.63 34.77 -19.92
CA TYR A 144 -30.65 35.41 -18.61
C TYR A 144 -31.12 34.48 -17.49
N GLN A 145 -32.07 33.58 -17.77
CA GLN A 145 -32.51 32.55 -16.83
C GLN A 145 -31.36 31.58 -16.52
N THR A 146 -30.68 31.07 -17.55
CA THR A 146 -29.51 30.20 -17.39
C THR A 146 -28.41 30.87 -16.55
N ASN A 147 -28.10 32.13 -16.84
CA ASN A 147 -27.11 32.89 -16.06
C ASN A 147 -27.54 33.09 -14.60
N LYS A 148 -28.83 33.39 -14.38
CA LYS A 148 -29.38 33.51 -13.02
C LYS A 148 -29.25 32.20 -12.24
N GLU A 149 -29.61 31.08 -12.87
CA GLU A 149 -29.53 29.75 -12.25
C GLU A 149 -28.08 29.37 -11.87
N ASP A 150 -27.10 29.66 -12.73
CA ASP A 150 -25.67 29.45 -12.43
C ASP A 150 -25.20 30.30 -11.22
N LEU A 151 -25.58 31.58 -11.19
CA LEU A 151 -25.25 32.46 -10.07
C LEU A 151 -25.92 32.03 -8.75
N GLU A 152 -27.18 31.58 -8.81
CA GLU A 152 -27.91 31.05 -7.65
C GLU A 152 -27.29 29.74 -7.15
N ASP A 153 -26.84 28.86 -8.05
CA ASP A 153 -26.12 27.63 -7.68
C ASP A 153 -24.78 27.94 -6.99
N LYS A 154 -23.98 28.87 -7.55
CA LYS A 154 -22.72 29.33 -6.93
C LYS A 154 -22.96 29.93 -5.55
N LEU A 155 -23.96 30.78 -5.40
CA LEU A 155 -24.31 31.38 -4.11
C LEU A 155 -24.73 30.31 -3.08
N ARG A 156 -25.54 29.34 -3.50
CA ARG A 156 -25.95 28.22 -2.65
C ARG A 156 -24.75 27.38 -2.21
N LYS A 157 -23.86 27.01 -3.14
CA LYS A 157 -22.64 26.25 -2.86
C LYS A 157 -21.70 27.01 -1.93
N LEU A 158 -21.49 28.31 -2.15
CA LEU A 158 -20.67 29.17 -1.30
C LEU A 158 -21.20 29.20 0.14
N ARG A 159 -22.51 29.37 0.32
CA ARG A 159 -23.16 29.34 1.64
C ARG A 159 -23.06 27.96 2.32
N ALA A 160 -23.24 26.88 1.54
CA ALA A 160 -23.11 25.51 2.05
C ALA A 160 -21.67 25.18 2.48
N PHE A 161 -20.68 25.64 1.69
CA PHE A 161 -19.27 25.52 2.05
C PHE A 161 -18.96 26.34 3.31
N HIS A 162 -19.45 27.58 3.43
CA HIS A 162 -19.27 28.37 4.65
C HIS A 162 -19.81 27.66 5.89
N ALA A 163 -21.01 27.07 5.79
CA ALA A 163 -21.61 26.33 6.91
C ALA A 163 -20.83 25.05 7.27
N SER A 164 -20.27 24.34 6.28
CA SER A 164 -19.61 23.04 6.51
C SER A 164 -18.10 23.13 6.72
N SER A 165 -17.44 24.19 6.26
CA SER A 165 -15.98 24.34 6.30
C SER A 165 -15.34 24.37 7.70
N PRO A 166 -16.00 24.81 8.79
CA PRO A 166 -15.41 24.71 10.14
C PRO A 166 -15.05 23.27 10.54
N SER A 167 -15.77 22.27 10.01
CA SER A 167 -15.48 20.86 10.27
C SER A 167 -14.08 20.42 9.84
N ILE A 168 -13.48 21.11 8.87
CA ILE A 168 -12.11 20.88 8.39
C ILE A 168 -11.09 21.09 9.52
N PHE A 169 -11.40 21.95 10.50
CA PHE A 169 -10.51 22.32 11.60
C PHE A 169 -10.91 21.68 12.96
N SER A 170 -11.83 20.71 12.95
CA SER A 170 -12.39 20.11 14.17
C SER A 170 -11.33 19.38 15.01
N GLU A 171 -10.39 18.69 14.35
CA GLU A 171 -9.31 17.95 15.01
C GLU A 171 -8.34 18.86 15.77
N ILE A 172 -8.03 20.03 15.21
CA ILE A 172 -7.18 21.06 15.85
C ILE A 172 -7.75 21.46 17.20
N THR A 173 -9.08 21.62 17.29
CA THR A 173 -9.75 22.03 18.54
C THR A 173 -9.57 20.98 19.64
N SER A 174 -9.76 19.70 19.29
CA SER A 174 -9.59 18.57 20.21
C SER A 174 -8.15 18.44 20.72
N LEU A 175 -7.17 18.51 19.81
CA LEU A 175 -5.75 18.44 20.15
C LEU A 175 -5.30 19.64 21.00
N LYS A 176 -5.76 20.85 20.66
CA LYS A 176 -5.46 22.06 21.42
C LYS A 176 -5.96 21.96 22.86
N GLN A 177 -7.17 21.45 23.09
CA GLN A 177 -7.71 21.28 24.43
C GLN A 177 -6.83 20.33 25.27
N ALA A 178 -6.43 19.19 24.70
CA ALA A 178 -5.56 18.23 25.39
C ALA A 178 -4.18 18.82 25.73
N ILE A 179 -3.59 19.57 24.79
CA ILE A 179 -2.30 20.23 24.97
C ILE A 179 -2.38 21.33 26.03
N ASP A 180 -3.41 22.19 25.99
CA ASP A 180 -3.59 23.26 26.98
C ASP A 180 -3.70 22.69 28.41
N GLN A 181 -4.42 21.56 28.58
CA GLN A 181 -4.50 20.85 29.86
C GLN A 181 -3.14 20.31 30.31
N GLY A 182 -2.38 19.67 29.42
CA GLY A 182 -1.04 19.18 29.75
C GLY A 182 -0.06 20.31 30.08
N ILE A 183 -0.06 21.42 29.32
CA ILE A 183 0.76 22.61 29.59
C ILE A 183 0.41 23.23 30.95
N ALA A 184 -0.88 23.26 31.34
CA ALA A 184 -1.26 23.75 32.66
C ALA A 184 -0.63 22.91 33.79
N GLN A 185 -0.53 21.59 33.61
CA GLN A 185 0.10 20.70 34.58
C GLN A 185 1.61 20.94 34.72
N THR A 186 2.31 21.30 33.64
CA THR A 186 3.76 21.56 33.72
C THR A 186 4.12 22.76 34.58
N LYS A 187 3.22 23.75 34.67
CA LYS A 187 3.43 24.99 35.45
C LYS A 187 3.52 24.77 36.96
N THR A 188 3.05 23.62 37.45
CA THR A 188 3.00 23.31 38.90
C THR A 188 3.78 22.03 39.25
N ALA A 189 4.54 21.49 38.30
CA ALA A 189 5.17 20.18 38.44
C ALA A 189 6.36 20.15 39.41
N TRP A 190 7.05 21.27 39.63
CA TRP A 190 8.23 21.31 40.51
C TRP A 190 7.85 21.54 41.97
N ASN A 191 8.22 20.59 42.84
CA ASN A 191 8.08 20.75 44.28
C ASN A 191 9.43 21.17 44.88
N ALA A 192 9.55 22.44 45.25
CA ALA A 192 10.76 23.00 45.83
C ALA A 192 11.11 22.43 47.22
N SER A 193 10.11 22.00 48.00
CA SER A 193 10.34 21.44 49.34
C SER A 193 10.96 20.04 49.29
N THR A 194 10.60 19.24 48.29
CA THR A 194 11.15 17.89 48.11
C THR A 194 12.31 17.85 47.11
N GLY A 195 12.49 18.90 46.30
CA GLY A 195 13.49 18.94 45.24
C GLY A 195 13.18 17.94 44.11
N THR A 196 11.90 17.69 43.84
CA THR A 196 11.45 16.68 42.87
C THR A 196 10.32 17.17 42.00
N PHE A 197 10.14 16.53 40.85
CA PHE A 197 8.95 16.70 40.02
C PHE A 197 7.79 15.85 40.54
N VAL A 198 6.58 16.38 40.41
CA VAL A 198 5.31 15.73 40.75
C VAL A 198 4.51 15.54 39.47
N ILE A 199 3.93 14.35 39.31
CA ILE A 199 3.05 14.01 38.19
C ILE A 199 1.61 14.10 38.69
N SER A 200 0.74 14.76 37.93
CA SER A 200 -0.70 14.81 38.21
C SER A 200 -1.29 13.39 38.22
N ASN A 201 -2.26 13.14 39.10
CA ASN A 201 -3.01 11.89 39.08
C ASN A 201 -3.95 11.80 37.87
N ASP A 202 -4.45 12.95 37.39
CA ASP A 202 -5.26 13.03 36.17
C ASP A 202 -4.36 13.30 34.97
N LEU A 203 -4.23 12.29 34.12
CA LEU A 203 -3.47 12.30 32.87
C LEU A 203 -4.38 11.95 31.67
N SER A 204 -5.70 12.05 31.82
CA SER A 204 -6.69 11.69 30.80
C SER A 204 -6.50 12.42 29.46
N TRP A 205 -5.96 13.65 29.49
CA TRP A 205 -5.61 14.40 28.28
C TRP A 205 -4.61 13.67 27.37
N ARG A 206 -3.78 12.78 27.94
CA ARG A 206 -2.83 11.95 27.18
C ARG A 206 -3.51 10.88 26.36
N ASP A 207 -4.70 10.43 26.74
CA ASP A 207 -5.35 9.30 26.07
C ASP A 207 -5.67 9.66 24.62
N ASN A 208 -6.22 10.86 24.40
CA ASN A 208 -6.49 11.40 23.05
C ASN A 208 -5.21 11.52 22.22
N ILE A 209 -4.15 12.13 22.78
CA ILE A 209 -2.86 12.27 22.09
C ILE A 209 -2.23 10.91 21.80
N THR A 210 -2.28 9.97 22.74
CA THR A 210 -1.68 8.64 22.60
C THR A 210 -2.41 7.84 21.52
N GLN A 211 -3.75 7.88 21.51
CA GLN A 211 -4.54 7.25 20.46
C GLN A 211 -4.19 7.83 19.09
N LYS A 212 -4.21 9.17 18.96
CA LYS A 212 -3.89 9.86 17.71
C LYS A 212 -2.47 9.61 17.23
N TRP A 213 -1.52 9.57 18.16
CA TRP A 213 -0.13 9.21 17.84
C TRP A 213 -0.04 7.78 17.32
N GLN A 214 -0.75 6.83 17.91
CA GLN A 214 -0.79 5.45 17.42
C GLN A 214 -1.43 5.35 16.03
N GLU A 215 -2.50 6.09 15.77
CA GLU A 215 -3.13 6.20 14.44
C GLU A 215 -2.14 6.73 13.41
N ARG A 216 -1.46 7.84 13.74
CA ARG A 216 -0.40 8.43 12.91
C ARG A 216 0.74 7.46 12.63
N GLU A 217 1.25 6.77 13.64
CA GLU A 217 2.34 5.81 13.47
C GLU A 217 1.90 4.60 12.63
N LEU A 218 0.65 4.16 12.78
CA LEU A 218 0.07 3.10 11.96
C LEU A 218 0.03 3.52 10.49
N GLU A 219 -0.45 4.74 10.19
CA GLU A 219 -0.48 5.30 8.85
C GLU A 219 0.92 5.47 8.27
N ARG A 220 1.83 6.13 9.00
CA ARG A 220 3.21 6.36 8.57
C ARG A 220 4.03 5.08 8.40
N SER A 221 3.68 4.01 9.13
CA SER A 221 4.39 2.74 9.02
C SER A 221 4.01 1.95 7.76
N GLY A 222 2.85 2.20 7.14
CA GLY A 222 2.29 1.32 6.11
C GLY A 222 1.69 0.03 6.68
N GLU A 223 1.64 -0.17 8.00
CA GLU A 223 1.12 -1.39 8.65
C GLU A 223 -0.34 -1.66 8.27
N ALA A 224 -1.16 -0.61 8.15
CA ALA A 224 -2.56 -0.75 7.72
C ALA A 224 -2.66 -1.23 6.27
N GLY A 225 -1.81 -0.71 5.38
CA GLY A 225 -1.70 -1.14 4.00
C GLY A 225 -1.22 -2.58 3.88
N PHE A 226 -0.22 -2.97 4.68
CA PHE A 226 0.24 -4.35 4.79
C PHE A 226 -0.87 -5.29 5.25
N ILE A 227 -1.58 -4.98 6.34
CA ILE A 227 -2.72 -5.79 6.79
C ILE A 227 -3.77 -5.91 5.69
N SER A 228 -4.10 -4.81 5.02
CA SER A 228 -5.11 -4.80 3.95
C SER A 228 -4.69 -5.66 2.77
N SER A 229 -3.42 -5.62 2.35
CA SER A 229 -2.93 -6.47 1.27
C SER A 229 -2.99 -7.95 1.65
N LEU A 230 -2.72 -8.29 2.92
CA LEU A 230 -2.80 -9.68 3.37
C LEU A 230 -4.21 -10.25 3.21
N GLN A 231 -5.22 -9.43 3.47
CA GLN A 231 -6.62 -9.79 3.29
C GLN A 231 -7.02 -9.83 1.81
N GLU A 232 -6.60 -8.84 1.01
CA GLU A 232 -7.03 -8.70 -0.38
C GLU A 232 -6.36 -9.74 -1.30
N GLN A 233 -5.04 -9.89 -1.19
CA GLN A 233 -4.23 -10.71 -2.10
C GLN A 233 -4.27 -12.20 -1.76
N TYR A 234 -4.29 -12.53 -0.46
CA TYR A 234 -4.21 -13.92 0.01
C TYR A 234 -5.48 -14.40 0.72
N GLY A 235 -6.43 -13.50 1.03
CA GLY A 235 -7.71 -13.86 1.63
C GLY A 235 -7.72 -14.02 3.15
N PHE A 236 -6.62 -13.73 3.86
CA PHE A 236 -6.54 -13.92 5.31
C PHE A 236 -7.58 -13.07 6.08
N ASP A 237 -7.98 -13.55 7.26
CA ASP A 237 -8.77 -12.72 8.16
C ASP A 237 -7.90 -11.66 8.86
N LYS A 238 -8.55 -10.64 9.43
CA LYS A 238 -7.86 -9.53 10.09
C LYS A 238 -7.03 -9.95 11.30
N GLU A 239 -7.42 -10.99 12.03
CA GLU A 239 -6.66 -11.48 13.18
C GLU A 239 -5.35 -12.13 12.70
N THR A 240 -5.43 -13.02 11.72
CA THR A 240 -4.28 -13.68 11.08
C THR A 240 -3.31 -12.66 10.50
N ALA A 241 -3.82 -11.67 9.76
CA ALA A 241 -3.01 -10.59 9.22
C ALA A 241 -2.31 -9.75 10.31
N LYS A 242 -3.01 -9.47 11.42
CA LYS A 242 -2.43 -8.76 12.59
C LYS A 242 -1.33 -9.56 13.29
N ILE A 243 -1.42 -10.89 13.31
CA ILE A 243 -0.35 -11.72 13.89
C ILE A 243 0.92 -11.61 13.04
N MET A 244 0.80 -11.64 11.70
CA MET A 244 1.95 -11.44 10.80
C MET A 244 2.55 -10.04 10.94
N ALA A 245 1.71 -8.99 11.01
CA ALA A 245 2.18 -7.63 11.25
C ALA A 245 2.88 -7.48 12.62
N LYS A 246 2.35 -8.13 13.66
CA LYS A 246 2.96 -8.19 15.00
C LYS A 246 4.35 -8.82 14.94
N LEU A 247 4.52 -9.94 14.22
CA LEU A 247 5.82 -10.60 14.05
C LEU A 247 6.85 -9.63 13.47
N TYR A 248 6.56 -9.04 12.31
CA TYR A 248 7.48 -8.12 11.64
C TYR A 248 7.85 -6.92 12.53
N LYS A 249 6.85 -6.29 13.17
CA LYS A 249 7.05 -5.17 14.08
C LYS A 249 7.93 -5.51 15.27
N ASN A 250 7.80 -6.70 15.83
CA ASN A 250 8.62 -7.14 16.95
C ASN A 250 10.05 -7.48 16.50
N MET A 251 10.22 -8.07 15.31
CA MET A 251 11.53 -8.30 14.71
C MET A 251 12.27 -6.97 14.50
N LYS A 252 11.61 -5.96 13.92
CA LYS A 252 12.14 -4.60 13.77
C LYS A 252 12.63 -3.94 15.06
N LYS A 253 12.04 -4.28 16.21
CA LYS A 253 12.43 -3.72 17.51
C LYS A 253 13.56 -4.50 18.20
N GLY A 254 13.72 -5.78 17.88
CA GLY A 254 14.57 -6.70 18.64
C GLY A 254 15.71 -7.34 17.86
N ALA A 255 15.77 -7.14 16.54
CA ALA A 255 16.85 -7.60 15.68
C ALA A 255 18.11 -6.74 15.85
N SER A 256 19.29 -7.33 15.63
CA SER A 256 20.55 -6.58 15.53
C SER A 256 20.65 -5.84 14.21
N GLU A 257 21.48 -4.79 14.13
CA GLU A 257 21.66 -4.00 12.90
C GLU A 257 22.16 -4.85 11.70
N ASP A 258 22.85 -5.96 11.95
CA ASP A 258 23.37 -6.88 10.91
C ASP A 258 22.33 -7.91 10.40
N GLU A 259 21.15 -8.01 11.02
CA GLU A 259 20.10 -8.96 10.60
C GLU A 259 19.27 -8.37 9.44
N ASP A 260 19.18 -9.07 8.30
CA ASP A 260 18.21 -8.75 7.24
C ASP A 260 16.80 -9.19 7.68
N ILE A 261 16.11 -8.26 8.35
CA ILE A 261 14.78 -8.47 8.93
C ILE A 261 13.75 -8.84 7.85
N ASN A 262 13.87 -8.26 6.65
CA ASN A 262 12.94 -8.51 5.56
C ASN A 262 13.08 -9.95 5.09
N LYS A 263 14.31 -10.39 4.77
CA LYS A 263 14.60 -11.79 4.40
C LYS A 263 14.12 -12.75 5.49
N MET A 264 14.47 -12.48 6.74
CA MET A 264 14.08 -13.33 7.87
C MET A 264 12.56 -13.45 7.99
N PHE A 265 11.82 -12.36 7.83
CA PHE A 265 10.36 -12.38 7.91
C PHE A 265 9.75 -13.23 6.80
N TYR A 266 10.18 -13.00 5.55
CA TYR A 266 9.72 -13.78 4.40
C TYR A 266 10.00 -15.27 4.57
N ASN A 267 11.21 -15.61 5.00
CA ASN A 267 11.62 -16.99 5.25
C ASN A 267 10.82 -17.63 6.40
N LEU A 268 10.61 -16.93 7.51
CA LEU A 268 9.79 -17.41 8.63
C LEU A 268 8.35 -17.72 8.24
N ILE A 269 7.76 -17.03 7.27
CA ILE A 269 6.41 -17.33 6.80
C ILE A 269 6.43 -18.44 5.74
N GLY A 270 7.33 -18.37 4.74
CA GLY A 270 7.44 -19.39 3.69
C GLY A 270 7.79 -20.79 4.21
N SER A 271 8.57 -20.87 5.29
CA SER A 271 9.03 -22.14 5.88
C SER A 271 7.90 -23.03 6.45
N TYR A 272 6.68 -22.51 6.63
CA TYR A 272 5.54 -23.36 7.01
C TYR A 272 5.24 -24.44 5.96
N VAL A 273 5.51 -24.13 4.69
CA VAL A 273 5.34 -25.05 3.56
C VAL A 273 6.70 -25.54 3.05
N TYR A 274 7.68 -24.65 2.96
CA TYR A 274 8.96 -24.89 2.28
C TYR A 274 10.14 -24.99 3.27
N SER A 275 10.23 -26.08 4.04
CA SER A 275 11.27 -26.28 5.08
C SER A 275 12.23 -27.46 4.80
N SER A 276 12.22 -28.02 3.58
CA SER A 276 13.08 -29.14 3.22
C SER A 276 14.56 -28.73 3.12
N LEU A 277 15.47 -29.72 3.10
CA LEU A 277 16.91 -29.46 2.91
C LEU A 277 17.20 -28.70 1.60
N ALA A 278 16.43 -28.96 0.54
CA ALA A 278 16.56 -28.21 -0.71
C ALA A 278 16.30 -26.71 -0.47
N TRP A 279 15.19 -26.36 0.19
CA TRP A 279 14.87 -24.98 0.52
C TRP A 279 15.81 -24.37 1.56
N LYS A 280 16.39 -25.17 2.46
CA LYS A 280 17.49 -24.72 3.32
C LYS A 280 18.68 -24.25 2.49
N MET A 281 19.02 -24.97 1.43
CA MET A 281 20.11 -24.58 0.54
C MET A 281 19.74 -23.40 -0.37
N THR A 282 18.48 -23.28 -0.80
CA THR A 282 18.00 -22.24 -1.72
C THR A 282 17.80 -20.88 -1.06
N SER A 283 17.07 -20.82 0.06
CA SER A 283 16.62 -19.57 0.69
C SER A 283 17.03 -19.43 2.16
N ASP A 284 17.87 -20.34 2.66
CA ASP A 284 18.16 -20.53 4.09
C ASP A 284 16.91 -20.88 4.91
N ALA A 285 15.94 -21.58 4.30
CA ALA A 285 14.66 -21.93 4.94
C ALA A 285 14.83 -22.51 6.36
N TYR A 286 13.98 -22.13 7.29
CA TYR A 286 14.04 -22.67 8.65
C TYR A 286 13.38 -24.05 8.72
N SER A 287 13.98 -24.96 9.50
CA SER A 287 13.20 -26.12 9.96
C SER A 287 12.04 -25.64 10.84
N LEU A 288 10.93 -26.40 10.90
CA LEU A 288 9.76 -26.01 11.70
C LEU A 288 10.10 -25.77 13.19
N GLU A 289 11.10 -26.48 13.74
CA GLU A 289 11.56 -26.29 15.12
C GLU A 289 12.31 -24.95 15.30
N GLU A 290 13.23 -24.62 14.39
CA GLU A 290 13.95 -23.34 14.39
C GLU A 290 13.00 -22.17 14.16
N GLN A 291 12.10 -22.30 13.18
CA GLN A 291 11.06 -21.34 12.86
C GLN A 291 10.21 -21.03 14.10
N LYS A 292 9.68 -22.06 14.77
CA LYS A 292 8.86 -21.89 15.99
C LYS A 292 9.65 -21.16 17.08
N LYS A 293 10.89 -21.57 17.34
CA LYS A 293 11.73 -20.93 18.36
C LYS A 293 11.96 -19.45 18.07
N LEU A 294 12.22 -19.07 16.82
CA LEU A 294 12.41 -17.67 16.42
C LEU A 294 11.11 -16.87 16.53
N MET A 295 9.98 -17.40 16.08
CA MET A 295 8.70 -16.70 16.21
C MET A 295 8.31 -16.46 17.68
N LEU A 296 8.55 -17.45 18.56
CA LEU A 296 8.37 -17.28 20.00
C LEU A 296 9.32 -16.21 20.58
N LYS A 297 10.59 -16.18 20.16
CA LYS A 297 11.56 -15.13 20.54
C LYS A 297 11.03 -13.73 20.21
N TYR A 298 10.40 -13.56 19.05
CA TYR A 298 9.81 -12.29 18.61
C TYR A 298 8.35 -12.10 19.06
N GLY A 299 7.92 -12.76 20.14
CA GLY A 299 6.69 -12.45 20.84
C GLY A 299 5.40 -13.00 20.21
N ILE A 300 5.52 -14.00 19.33
CA ILE A 300 4.39 -14.83 18.91
C ILE A 300 4.15 -15.89 19.98
N SER A 301 2.90 -16.10 20.39
CA SER A 301 2.53 -17.16 21.32
C SER A 301 2.41 -18.51 20.61
N ASN A 302 2.48 -19.62 21.35
CA ASN A 302 2.22 -20.95 20.78
C ASN A 302 0.86 -21.03 20.06
N LYS A 303 -0.18 -20.39 20.61
CA LYS A 303 -1.51 -20.35 19.99
C LYS A 303 -1.50 -19.61 18.65
N GLU A 304 -0.85 -18.44 18.60
CA GLU A 304 -0.71 -17.65 17.37
C GLU A 304 0.13 -18.41 16.32
N TYR A 305 1.19 -19.11 16.73
CA TYR A 305 2.01 -19.94 15.84
C TYR A 305 1.20 -21.08 15.21
N GLU A 306 0.47 -21.86 16.00
CA GLU A 306 -0.35 -22.95 15.45
C GLU A 306 -1.49 -22.42 14.57
N LYS A 307 -2.06 -21.25 14.89
CA LYS A 307 -3.03 -20.58 14.02
C LYS A 307 -2.41 -20.24 12.66
N LEU A 308 -1.24 -19.57 12.65
CA LEU A 308 -0.55 -19.24 11.40
C LEU A 308 -0.23 -20.50 10.58
N LYS A 309 0.26 -21.56 11.23
CA LYS A 309 0.54 -22.83 10.56
C LYS A 309 -0.67 -23.36 9.81
N ILE A 310 -1.83 -23.43 10.48
CA ILE A 310 -3.06 -23.95 9.88
C ILE A 310 -3.53 -23.05 8.74
N GLU A 311 -3.60 -21.75 8.97
CA GLU A 311 -4.10 -20.78 7.98
C GLU A 311 -3.20 -20.72 6.73
N ILE A 312 -1.87 -20.75 6.89
CA ILE A 312 -0.93 -20.71 5.77
C ILE A 312 -0.94 -22.02 4.97
N LEU A 313 -0.98 -23.18 5.63
CA LEU A 313 -1.11 -24.48 4.94
C LEU A 313 -2.42 -24.56 4.14
N ALA A 314 -3.53 -24.10 4.75
CA ALA A 314 -4.81 -24.07 4.07
C ALA A 314 -4.80 -23.08 2.89
N GLN A 315 -4.19 -21.91 3.05
CA GLN A 315 -4.10 -20.90 2.00
C GLN A 315 -3.27 -21.38 0.82
N HIS A 316 -2.07 -21.92 1.05
CA HIS A 316 -1.21 -22.49 0.02
C HIS A 316 -1.93 -23.61 -0.74
N GLY A 317 -2.48 -24.60 -0.02
CA GLY A 317 -3.14 -25.73 -0.65
C GLY A 317 -4.39 -25.38 -1.45
N ALA A 318 -5.18 -24.40 -0.98
CA ALA A 318 -6.41 -23.99 -1.65
C ALA A 318 -6.16 -23.00 -2.80
N ALA A 319 -5.11 -22.18 -2.72
CA ALA A 319 -4.76 -21.25 -3.79
C ALA A 319 -4.33 -21.99 -5.06
N GLY A 320 -3.52 -23.04 -4.92
CA GLY A 320 -3.03 -23.88 -6.02
C GLY A 320 -3.94 -25.06 -6.40
N ALA A 321 -5.13 -25.16 -5.83
CA ALA A 321 -6.08 -26.19 -6.18
C ALA A 321 -7.05 -25.73 -7.28
N ASP A 322 -7.13 -26.51 -8.37
CA ASP A 322 -8.08 -26.26 -9.45
C ASP A 322 -9.53 -26.54 -9.02
N THR A 323 -9.72 -27.54 -8.15
CA THR A 323 -11.02 -27.94 -7.62
C THR A 323 -10.99 -28.18 -6.11
N LEU A 324 -12.17 -28.16 -5.48
CA LEU A 324 -12.32 -28.51 -4.07
C LEU A 324 -11.77 -29.92 -3.77
N ASN A 325 -11.92 -30.87 -4.70
CA ASN A 325 -11.42 -32.23 -4.52
C ASN A 325 -9.88 -32.28 -4.48
N ASP A 326 -9.21 -31.44 -5.28
CA ASP A 326 -7.75 -31.32 -5.26
C ASP A 326 -7.29 -30.77 -3.91
N PHE A 327 -7.99 -29.75 -3.40
CA PHE A 327 -7.72 -29.21 -2.07
C PHE A 327 -8.01 -30.22 -0.95
N GLU A 328 -9.09 -31.01 -1.03
CA GLU A 328 -9.38 -32.07 -0.06
C GLU A 328 -8.27 -33.12 0.01
N ALA A 329 -7.72 -33.50 -1.14
CA ALA A 329 -6.58 -34.41 -1.21
C ALA A 329 -5.34 -33.81 -0.54
N TYR A 330 -5.02 -32.55 -0.84
CA TYR A 330 -3.93 -31.82 -0.20
C TYR A 330 -4.14 -31.72 1.32
N ALA A 331 -5.34 -31.32 1.75
CA ALA A 331 -5.71 -31.11 3.14
C ALA A 331 -5.53 -32.38 3.98
N LYS A 332 -5.93 -33.53 3.42
CA LYS A 332 -5.74 -34.84 4.06
C LYS A 332 -4.27 -35.18 4.28
N LEU A 333 -3.41 -34.91 3.29
CA LEU A 333 -1.97 -35.18 3.39
C LEU A 333 -1.28 -34.25 4.40
N ASN A 334 -1.77 -33.02 4.54
CA ASN A 334 -1.19 -32.00 5.41
C ASN A 334 -1.88 -31.90 6.79
N GLY A 335 -2.82 -32.80 7.09
CA GLY A 335 -3.45 -32.90 8.41
C GLY A 335 -4.45 -31.78 8.73
N LEU A 336 -5.01 -31.12 7.71
CA LEU A 336 -6.12 -30.18 7.86
C LEU A 336 -7.42 -30.98 8.03
N LYS A 337 -8.08 -30.85 9.20
CA LYS A 337 -9.15 -31.76 9.62
C LYS A 337 -10.57 -31.20 9.48
N SER A 338 -10.72 -29.89 9.31
CA SER A 338 -12.02 -29.20 9.35
C SER A 338 -11.96 -27.87 8.62
N GLY A 339 -13.12 -27.36 8.19
CA GLY A 339 -13.22 -26.05 7.53
C GLY A 339 -12.75 -26.06 6.08
N ILE A 340 -12.70 -27.22 5.42
CA ILE A 340 -12.12 -27.38 4.07
C ILE A 340 -12.88 -26.56 3.03
N GLU A 341 -14.21 -26.65 3.00
CA GLU A 341 -15.03 -25.85 2.08
C GLU A 341 -14.86 -24.34 2.33
N ASP A 342 -14.82 -23.92 3.61
CA ASP A 342 -14.61 -22.52 3.98
C ASP A 342 -13.23 -22.01 3.53
N TYR A 343 -12.18 -22.80 3.74
CA TYR A 343 -10.83 -22.46 3.30
C TYR A 343 -10.75 -22.39 1.78
N TYR A 344 -11.33 -23.36 1.06
CA TYR A 344 -11.35 -23.34 -0.39
C TYR A 344 -12.09 -22.09 -0.91
N SER A 345 -13.28 -21.80 -0.38
CA SER A 345 -14.04 -20.60 -0.75
C SER A 345 -13.29 -19.30 -0.45
N LYS A 346 -12.44 -19.28 0.58
CA LYS A 346 -11.69 -18.10 1.01
C LYS A 346 -10.43 -17.88 0.17
N TYR A 347 -9.77 -18.96 -0.25
CA TYR A 347 -8.40 -18.93 -0.78
C TYR A 347 -8.25 -19.33 -2.25
N ALA A 348 -9.22 -20.04 -2.84
CA ALA A 348 -9.15 -20.42 -4.25
C ALA A 348 -9.00 -19.19 -5.17
N GLY A 349 -8.05 -19.25 -6.10
CA GLY A 349 -7.74 -18.16 -7.04
C GLY A 349 -7.02 -16.94 -6.45
N LYS A 350 -6.66 -16.99 -5.16
CA LYS A 350 -5.74 -16.02 -4.53
C LYS A 350 -4.29 -16.30 -4.93
N THR A 351 -3.40 -15.35 -4.67
CA THR A 351 -1.95 -15.56 -4.84
C THR A 351 -1.46 -16.57 -3.81
N ASP A 352 -0.53 -17.46 -4.14
CA ASP A 352 0.10 -18.34 -3.15
C ASP A 352 1.08 -17.54 -2.26
N MET A 353 0.74 -17.35 -0.98
CA MET A 353 1.60 -16.63 -0.05
C MET A 353 2.89 -17.39 0.25
N ALA A 354 2.77 -18.69 0.55
CA ALA A 354 3.93 -19.45 1.02
C ALA A 354 4.98 -19.55 -0.07
N HIS A 355 4.52 -19.76 -1.32
CA HIS A 355 5.37 -19.72 -2.50
C HIS A 355 6.00 -18.33 -2.64
N GLN A 356 5.19 -17.28 -2.76
CA GLN A 356 5.70 -15.91 -2.93
C GLN A 356 6.75 -15.56 -1.86
N TYR A 357 6.48 -15.89 -0.60
CA TYR A 357 7.32 -15.50 0.50
C TYR A 357 8.64 -16.26 0.54
N ILE A 358 8.64 -17.57 0.25
CA ILE A 358 9.91 -18.32 0.20
C ILE A 358 10.76 -17.89 -1.02
N THR A 359 10.12 -17.60 -2.15
CA THR A 359 10.76 -17.08 -3.36
C THR A 359 11.36 -15.69 -3.12
N THR A 360 10.61 -14.80 -2.46
CA THR A 360 11.11 -13.47 -2.07
C THR A 360 12.33 -13.58 -1.16
N ALA A 361 12.30 -14.49 -0.18
CA ALA A 361 13.46 -14.73 0.69
C ALA A 361 14.68 -15.23 -0.09
N ALA A 362 14.50 -16.10 -1.08
CA ALA A 362 15.58 -16.59 -1.94
C ALA A 362 16.23 -15.45 -2.75
N ILE A 363 15.42 -14.56 -3.32
CA ILE A 363 15.90 -13.40 -4.10
C ILE A 363 16.63 -12.39 -3.19
N LEU A 364 16.13 -12.15 -1.98
CA LEU A 364 16.80 -11.27 -1.03
C LEU A 364 18.16 -11.83 -0.59
N ASP A 365 18.26 -13.15 -0.47
CA ASP A 365 19.48 -13.84 -0.06
C ASP A 365 20.57 -13.88 -1.15
N SER A 366 20.19 -13.82 -2.43
CA SER A 366 21.15 -13.91 -3.55
C SER A 366 22.00 -12.67 -3.75
N GLY A 367 21.52 -11.50 -3.32
CA GLY A 367 22.36 -10.30 -3.18
C GLY A 367 23.57 -10.50 -2.25
N VAL A 368 23.55 -11.54 -1.41
CA VAL A 368 24.62 -11.88 -0.45
C VAL A 368 25.47 -13.08 -0.91
N ARG A 369 24.99 -13.92 -1.85
CA ARG A 369 25.66 -15.19 -2.21
C ARG A 369 26.40 -15.16 -3.55
N ASN A 370 27.63 -14.69 -3.50
CA ASN A 370 28.64 -14.95 -4.54
C ASN A 370 29.67 -16.00 -4.07
N THR A 371 29.22 -17.13 -3.49
CA THR A 371 30.13 -18.17 -2.96
C THR A 371 29.63 -19.60 -3.18
N VAL A 372 30.61 -20.53 -3.22
CA VAL A 372 30.65 -22.02 -3.23
C VAL A 372 29.35 -22.83 -3.00
N THR A 373 28.37 -22.34 -2.24
CA THR A 373 27.07 -22.99 -2.01
C THR A 373 26.17 -23.02 -3.25
N GLY A 374 26.18 -22.00 -4.10
CA GLY A 374 25.44 -22.00 -5.38
C GLY A 374 25.93 -23.05 -6.37
N VAL A 375 27.24 -23.35 -6.37
CA VAL A 375 27.83 -24.41 -7.20
C VAL A 375 27.46 -25.80 -6.67
N GLY A 376 27.39 -25.97 -5.34
CA GLY A 376 26.95 -27.22 -4.71
C GLY A 376 25.45 -27.50 -4.89
N ALA A 377 24.61 -26.46 -4.78
CA ALA A 377 23.17 -26.55 -5.04
C ALA A 377 22.87 -26.82 -6.53
N ASN A 378 23.64 -26.25 -7.45
CA ASN A 378 23.56 -26.59 -8.87
C ASN A 378 23.93 -28.06 -9.14
N TYR A 379 25.01 -28.54 -8.51
CA TYR A 379 25.50 -29.89 -8.72
C TYR A 379 24.61 -30.98 -8.10
N LEU A 380 24.03 -30.73 -6.93
CA LEU A 380 23.17 -31.69 -6.21
C LEU A 380 21.70 -31.59 -6.59
N TYR A 381 21.24 -30.39 -6.97
CA TYR A 381 19.82 -30.04 -7.09
C TYR A 381 19.51 -29.15 -8.31
N GLY A 382 20.40 -29.01 -9.30
CA GLY A 382 20.10 -28.29 -10.55
C GLY A 382 19.80 -26.79 -10.42
N ILE A 383 20.09 -26.19 -9.26
CA ILE A 383 19.84 -24.78 -8.94
C ILE A 383 21.00 -23.93 -9.46
N SER A 384 20.84 -23.23 -10.57
CA SER A 384 21.91 -22.34 -11.09
C SER A 384 22.20 -21.15 -10.15
N THR A 385 23.27 -20.41 -10.42
CA THR A 385 23.67 -19.21 -9.67
C THR A 385 22.71 -18.02 -9.84
N ASP A 386 21.72 -18.11 -10.72
CA ASP A 386 20.62 -17.12 -10.89
C ASP A 386 19.42 -17.59 -10.05
N SER A 387 19.40 -17.19 -8.78
CA SER A 387 18.42 -17.67 -7.78
C SER A 387 16.97 -17.23 -8.10
N ASP A 388 16.81 -16.09 -8.77
CA ASP A 388 15.54 -15.53 -9.24
C ASP A 388 14.90 -16.43 -10.30
N ILE A 389 15.72 -17.15 -11.08
CA ILE A 389 15.25 -18.08 -12.10
C ILE A 389 14.83 -19.41 -11.47
N HIS A 390 15.54 -19.99 -10.49
CA HIS A 390 15.21 -21.37 -10.05
C HIS A 390 14.38 -21.52 -8.78
N ALA A 391 14.30 -20.50 -7.93
CA ALA A 391 13.51 -20.54 -6.70
C ALA A 391 12.09 -19.97 -6.86
N GLY A 392 11.71 -19.53 -8.07
CA GLY A 392 10.40 -19.00 -8.44
C GLY A 392 10.12 -19.25 -9.92
N TRP A 393 9.70 -18.21 -10.64
CA TRP A 393 9.15 -18.31 -12.01
C TRP A 393 9.89 -19.21 -12.99
N GLY A 394 11.23 -19.14 -13.06
CA GLY A 394 11.98 -19.99 -14.00
C GLY A 394 11.93 -21.49 -13.64
N GLY A 395 11.84 -21.82 -12.34
CA GLY A 395 11.63 -23.17 -11.84
C GLY A 395 10.26 -23.69 -12.23
N ASP A 396 9.24 -22.84 -12.14
CA ASP A 396 7.86 -23.17 -12.46
C ASP A 396 7.63 -23.31 -13.97
N ILE A 397 8.27 -22.49 -14.81
CA ILE A 397 8.10 -22.57 -16.27
C ILE A 397 9.02 -23.57 -16.97
N PHE A 398 10.19 -23.90 -16.40
CA PHE A 398 11.14 -24.85 -17.01
C PHE A 398 11.21 -26.20 -16.28
N GLY A 399 10.65 -26.29 -15.08
CA GLY A 399 10.79 -27.43 -14.18
C GLY A 399 12.15 -27.44 -13.49
N THR A 400 12.24 -28.11 -12.34
CA THR A 400 13.51 -28.30 -11.62
C THR A 400 13.59 -29.70 -11.01
N ASN A 401 14.78 -30.31 -10.98
CA ASN A 401 15.02 -31.64 -10.37
C ASN A 401 14.06 -32.76 -10.77
N GLY A 402 13.65 -32.80 -12.04
CA GLY A 402 12.74 -33.82 -12.55
C GLY A 402 11.26 -33.58 -12.22
N ALA A 403 10.92 -32.48 -11.54
CA ALA A 403 9.57 -31.95 -11.53
C ALA A 403 9.24 -31.34 -12.90
N ALA A 404 8.04 -31.61 -13.40
CA ALA A 404 7.56 -31.00 -14.63
C ALA A 404 7.24 -29.51 -14.39
N PRO A 405 7.34 -28.65 -15.42
CA PRO A 405 6.84 -27.28 -15.36
C PRO A 405 5.38 -27.24 -14.89
N SER A 406 5.08 -26.34 -13.96
CA SER A 406 3.74 -26.12 -13.42
C SER A 406 3.65 -24.67 -12.96
N LEU A 407 2.72 -23.91 -13.53
CA LEU A 407 2.50 -22.53 -13.14
C LEU A 407 0.99 -22.23 -13.16
N GLY A 408 0.38 -22.27 -11.99
CA GLY A 408 -1.00 -21.84 -11.78
C GLY A 408 -1.14 -20.31 -11.78
N ASN A 409 -2.37 -19.80 -11.71
CA ASN A 409 -2.60 -18.35 -11.62
C ASN A 409 -2.20 -17.77 -10.24
N ASP A 410 -2.23 -18.62 -9.21
CA ASP A 410 -1.73 -18.37 -7.88
C ASP A 410 -0.21 -18.16 -7.88
N ASP A 411 0.54 -19.09 -8.48
CA ASP A 411 2.00 -19.02 -8.61
C ASP A 411 2.45 -17.93 -9.59
N TYR A 412 1.74 -17.74 -10.73
CA TYR A 412 2.02 -16.65 -11.67
C TYR A 412 2.04 -15.28 -10.98
N LYS A 413 1.11 -15.02 -10.06
CA LYS A 413 1.11 -13.77 -9.28
C LYS A 413 2.20 -13.78 -8.21
N ALA A 414 2.39 -14.92 -7.54
CA ALA A 414 3.35 -15.07 -6.45
C ALA A 414 4.77 -14.75 -6.94
N ASP A 415 5.13 -15.30 -8.09
CA ASP A 415 6.42 -15.11 -8.73
C ASP A 415 6.72 -13.68 -9.14
N LEU A 416 5.78 -13.06 -9.86
CA LEU A 416 5.93 -11.67 -10.30
C LEU A 416 6.00 -10.74 -9.09
N ASP A 417 5.16 -10.97 -8.07
CA ASP A 417 5.16 -10.17 -6.85
C ASP A 417 6.45 -10.37 -6.04
N ALA A 418 7.01 -11.59 -6.01
CA ALA A 418 8.27 -11.88 -5.32
C ALA A 418 9.44 -11.08 -5.91
N VAL A 419 9.61 -11.08 -7.23
CA VAL A 419 10.66 -10.30 -7.92
C VAL A 419 10.44 -8.80 -7.72
N ASN A 420 9.20 -8.32 -7.90
CA ASN A 420 8.90 -6.89 -7.77
C ASN A 420 9.15 -6.36 -6.36
N ILE A 421 8.68 -7.08 -5.34
CA ILE A 421 8.84 -6.66 -3.96
C ILE A 421 10.29 -6.80 -3.51
N ALA A 422 10.99 -7.87 -3.88
CA ALA A 422 12.42 -8.02 -3.55
C ALA A 422 13.26 -6.86 -4.11
N ASN A 423 13.06 -6.48 -5.38
CA ASN A 423 13.77 -5.36 -5.99
C ASN A 423 13.49 -4.03 -5.26
N ARG A 424 12.24 -3.77 -4.88
CA ARG A 424 11.85 -2.58 -4.10
C ARG A 424 12.49 -2.55 -2.70
N LEU A 425 12.70 -3.71 -2.08
CA LEU A 425 13.35 -3.80 -0.77
C LEU A 425 14.86 -3.59 -0.88
N GLN A 426 15.53 -4.22 -1.85
CA GLN A 426 16.97 -4.11 -2.08
C GLN A 426 17.41 -2.70 -2.50
N SER A 427 16.57 -1.98 -3.23
CA SER A 427 16.91 -0.65 -3.75
C SER A 427 17.17 0.40 -2.65
N ASN A 428 16.72 0.19 -1.40
CA ASN A 428 16.79 1.22 -0.34
C ASN A 428 16.82 0.70 1.11
N ASN A 429 17.11 -0.59 1.36
CA ASN A 429 16.92 -1.23 2.68
C ASN A 429 15.53 -0.88 3.28
N SER A 430 14.52 -0.96 2.41
CA SER A 430 13.21 -0.37 2.65
C SER A 430 12.41 -1.15 3.70
N ASP A 431 11.58 -0.44 4.45
CA ASP A 431 10.60 -1.04 5.36
C ASP A 431 9.55 -1.84 4.57
N LEU A 432 9.32 -3.11 4.95
CA LEU A 432 8.39 -4.02 4.29
C LEU A 432 6.97 -3.47 4.24
N PHE A 433 6.47 -2.90 5.34
CA PHE A 433 5.10 -2.41 5.38
C PHE A 433 4.90 -1.31 4.34
N LYS A 434 5.84 -0.37 4.24
CA LYS A 434 5.81 0.70 3.23
C LYS A 434 5.92 0.17 1.81
N VAL A 435 6.86 -0.74 1.55
CA VAL A 435 7.03 -1.31 0.20
C VAL A 435 5.77 -2.03 -0.25
N ASN A 436 5.23 -2.86 0.63
CA ASN A 436 4.06 -3.67 0.33
C ASN A 436 2.80 -2.81 0.15
N ASP A 437 2.58 -1.81 1.02
CA ASP A 437 1.49 -0.85 0.85
C ASP A 437 1.61 -0.07 -0.47
N ASN A 438 2.79 0.46 -0.77
CA ASN A 438 3.01 1.20 -2.02
C ASN A 438 2.76 0.33 -3.26
N TYR A 439 3.25 -0.91 -3.26
CA TYR A 439 3.12 -1.84 -4.37
C TYR A 439 1.65 -2.24 -4.60
N TYR A 440 0.99 -2.78 -3.58
CA TYR A 440 -0.38 -3.29 -3.74
C TYR A 440 -1.42 -2.18 -3.88
N SER A 441 -1.24 -1.03 -3.21
CA SER A 441 -2.09 0.14 -3.49
C SER A 441 -1.89 0.65 -4.92
N GLY A 442 -0.65 0.61 -5.43
CA GLY A 442 -0.32 0.95 -6.82
C GLY A 442 -1.00 0.05 -7.84
N ILE A 443 -1.05 -1.26 -7.59
CA ILE A 443 -1.80 -2.21 -8.44
C ILE A 443 -3.29 -1.87 -8.39
N LYS A 444 -3.85 -1.68 -7.19
CA LYS A 444 -5.28 -1.44 -6.98
C LYS A 444 -5.79 -0.18 -7.68
N ASN A 445 -4.99 0.87 -7.75
CA ASN A 445 -5.36 2.14 -8.41
C ASN A 445 -4.81 2.28 -9.84
N GLY A 446 -4.22 1.22 -10.41
CA GLY A 446 -3.70 1.23 -11.78
C GLY A 446 -2.42 2.03 -11.99
N ARG A 447 -1.74 2.50 -10.92
CA ARG A 447 -0.41 3.12 -11.02
C ARG A 447 0.71 2.10 -11.31
N VAL A 448 0.51 0.85 -10.93
CA VAL A 448 1.47 -0.24 -11.11
C VAL A 448 0.84 -1.35 -11.94
N ASN A 449 1.52 -1.77 -13.01
CA ASN A 449 1.23 -3.01 -13.72
C ASN A 449 2.25 -4.07 -13.29
N ARG A 450 1.74 -5.16 -12.71
CA ARG A 450 2.55 -6.26 -12.15
C ARG A 450 3.54 -6.87 -13.15
N ALA A 451 3.10 -7.12 -14.38
CA ALA A 451 3.91 -7.77 -15.41
C ALA A 451 4.91 -6.80 -16.04
N ASP A 452 4.51 -5.55 -16.27
CA ASP A 452 5.44 -4.53 -16.77
C ASP A 452 6.57 -4.27 -15.76
N GLU A 453 6.24 -4.14 -14.47
CA GLU A 453 7.26 -3.94 -13.45
C GLU A 453 8.20 -5.16 -13.32
N PHE A 454 7.66 -6.37 -13.45
CA PHE A 454 8.46 -7.59 -13.45
C PHE A 454 9.46 -7.62 -14.61
N LEU A 455 9.01 -7.35 -15.83
CA LEU A 455 9.88 -7.28 -17.00
C LEU A 455 10.92 -6.17 -16.87
N THR A 456 10.54 -5.00 -16.35
CA THR A 456 11.49 -3.92 -16.06
C THR A 456 12.55 -4.35 -15.07
N ASN A 457 12.18 -5.06 -14.00
CA ASN A 457 13.14 -5.56 -13.02
C ASN A 457 14.07 -6.63 -13.61
N LEU A 458 13.57 -7.53 -14.47
CA LEU A 458 14.40 -8.54 -15.14
C LEU A 458 15.44 -7.95 -16.11
N GLY A 459 15.16 -6.77 -16.65
CA GLY A 459 16.04 -6.05 -17.58
C GLY A 459 16.77 -4.88 -16.94
N ASP A 460 16.99 -4.88 -15.63
CA ASP A 460 17.75 -3.87 -14.89
C ASP A 460 17.24 -2.42 -15.12
N GLY A 461 15.92 -2.26 -15.19
CA GLY A 461 15.25 -0.98 -15.46
C GLY A 461 14.80 -0.80 -16.92
N ASP A 462 15.16 -1.71 -17.82
CA ASP A 462 14.69 -1.73 -19.21
C ASP A 462 13.75 -2.91 -19.47
N ARG A 463 12.47 -2.59 -19.70
CA ARG A 463 11.43 -3.58 -20.00
C ARG A 463 11.74 -4.43 -21.24
N GLU A 464 12.30 -3.82 -22.30
CA GLU A 464 12.58 -4.54 -23.54
C GLU A 464 13.78 -5.48 -23.36
N ALA A 465 14.74 -5.11 -22.51
CA ALA A 465 15.81 -6.02 -22.08
C ALA A 465 15.25 -7.21 -21.29
N GLY A 466 14.25 -6.98 -20.43
CA GLY A 466 13.55 -8.05 -19.70
C GLY A 466 12.82 -9.02 -20.62
N ILE A 467 12.10 -8.50 -21.63
CA ILE A 467 11.47 -9.30 -22.70
C ILE A 467 12.52 -10.17 -23.38
N LYS A 468 13.62 -9.55 -23.83
CA LYS A 468 14.70 -10.27 -24.49
C LYS A 468 15.28 -11.37 -23.60
N ARG A 469 15.42 -11.13 -22.28
CA ARG A 469 15.90 -12.13 -21.33
C ARG A 469 14.97 -13.35 -21.26
N ILE A 470 13.65 -13.14 -21.25
CA ILE A 470 12.67 -14.25 -21.30
C ILE A 470 12.81 -15.06 -22.59
N ASP A 471 12.86 -14.37 -23.74
CA ASP A 471 12.96 -15.03 -25.05
C ASP A 471 14.27 -15.83 -25.18
N ASP A 472 15.39 -15.27 -24.73
CA ASP A 472 16.70 -15.92 -24.74
C ASP A 472 16.71 -17.19 -23.86
N LEU A 473 16.06 -17.16 -22.69
CA LEU A 473 15.96 -18.31 -21.79
C LEU A 473 15.10 -19.43 -22.38
N ILE A 474 13.97 -19.09 -23.02
CA ILE A 474 13.12 -20.07 -23.69
C ILE A 474 13.88 -20.72 -24.87
N GLU A 475 14.58 -19.94 -25.68
CA GLU A 475 15.37 -20.47 -26.80
C GLU A 475 16.57 -21.31 -26.29
N LYS A 476 17.19 -20.93 -25.17
CA LYS A 476 18.21 -21.76 -24.52
C LYS A 476 17.63 -23.11 -24.11
N ARG A 477 16.47 -23.13 -23.42
CA ARG A 477 15.84 -24.38 -22.98
C ARG A 477 15.44 -25.28 -24.15
N LYS A 478 14.91 -24.69 -25.22
CA LYS A 478 14.65 -25.40 -26.48
C LYS A 478 15.89 -26.11 -27.02
N ASN A 479 17.03 -25.42 -27.02
CA ASN A 479 18.30 -26.00 -27.47
C ASN A 479 18.79 -27.13 -26.56
N GLU A 480 18.60 -27.02 -25.24
CA GLU A 480 18.90 -28.09 -24.29
C GLU A 480 18.06 -29.35 -24.54
N ILE A 481 16.74 -29.19 -24.69
CA ILE A 481 15.81 -30.30 -25.03
C ILE A 481 16.26 -31.02 -26.31
N LEU A 482 16.66 -30.26 -27.32
CA LEU A 482 17.18 -30.81 -28.58
C LEU A 482 18.48 -31.60 -28.37
N VAL A 483 19.38 -31.13 -27.52
CA VAL A 483 20.63 -31.84 -27.18
C VAL A 483 20.34 -33.11 -26.38
N GLU A 484 19.49 -33.04 -25.36
CA GLU A 484 19.06 -34.18 -24.55
C GLU A 484 18.45 -35.29 -25.44
N ASN A 485 17.58 -34.92 -26.38
CA ASN A 485 17.00 -35.85 -27.34
C ASN A 485 18.07 -36.49 -28.26
N ARG A 486 19.03 -35.69 -28.75
CA ARG A 486 20.13 -36.20 -29.59
C ARG A 486 21.07 -37.14 -28.84
N LEU A 487 21.31 -36.91 -27.55
CA LEU A 487 22.11 -37.81 -26.71
C LEU A 487 21.42 -39.17 -26.49
N ASN A 488 20.09 -39.21 -26.50
CA ASN A 488 19.33 -40.45 -26.39
C ASN A 488 19.48 -41.36 -27.62
N TRP A 489 19.81 -40.83 -28.80
CA TRP A 489 20.10 -41.65 -29.99
C TRP A 489 21.33 -42.55 -29.79
N GLY A 490 22.32 -42.09 -29.01
CA GLY A 490 23.49 -42.89 -28.63
C GLY A 490 23.18 -44.06 -27.69
N LYS A 491 21.95 -44.14 -27.15
CA LYS A 491 21.49 -45.19 -26.23
C LYS A 491 20.57 -46.22 -26.89
N GLY A 492 20.49 -46.25 -28.22
CA GLY A 492 19.64 -47.20 -28.97
C GLY A 492 18.17 -46.81 -29.05
N ILE A 493 17.81 -45.56 -28.69
CA ILE A 493 16.46 -45.03 -28.85
C ILE A 493 16.29 -44.56 -30.32
N PRO A 494 15.20 -44.93 -31.01
CA PRO A 494 14.95 -44.54 -32.40
C PRO A 494 14.94 -43.02 -32.60
N LYS A 495 15.45 -42.57 -33.75
CA LYS A 495 15.43 -41.16 -34.14
C LYS A 495 13.97 -40.70 -34.38
N MET A 496 13.58 -39.59 -33.75
CA MET A 496 12.28 -38.96 -33.98
C MET A 496 12.22 -38.31 -35.37
N SER A 497 11.04 -38.28 -35.98
CA SER A 497 10.76 -37.44 -37.14
C SER A 497 10.72 -35.96 -36.73
N GLU A 498 10.88 -35.06 -37.70
CA GLU A 498 10.81 -33.61 -37.46
C GLU A 498 9.47 -33.18 -36.83
N GLY A 499 8.37 -33.80 -37.22
CA GLY A 499 7.05 -33.55 -36.63
C GLY A 499 6.94 -34.01 -35.17
N GLU A 500 7.55 -35.14 -34.82
CA GLU A 500 7.59 -35.66 -33.44
C GLU A 500 8.50 -34.81 -32.55
N GLU A 501 9.64 -34.36 -33.08
CA GLU A 501 10.58 -33.48 -32.37
C GLU A 501 9.94 -32.11 -32.08
N ASN A 502 9.26 -31.51 -33.07
CA ASN A 502 8.53 -30.26 -32.91
C ASN A 502 7.40 -30.37 -31.88
N LYS A 503 6.65 -31.49 -31.88
CA LYS A 503 5.60 -31.74 -30.89
C LYS A 503 6.19 -31.84 -29.48
N MET A 504 7.27 -32.61 -29.32
CA MET A 504 7.96 -32.75 -28.04
C MET A 504 8.43 -31.40 -27.49
N ILE A 505 9.05 -30.56 -28.32
CA ILE A 505 9.51 -29.22 -27.93
C ILE A 505 8.33 -28.37 -27.48
N ASN A 506 7.23 -28.35 -28.25
CA ASN A 506 6.05 -27.56 -27.92
C ASN A 506 5.41 -28.03 -26.61
N ASP A 507 5.34 -29.33 -26.36
CA ASP A 507 4.81 -29.89 -25.11
C ASP A 507 5.70 -29.50 -23.91
N HIS A 508 7.03 -29.56 -24.05
CA HIS A 508 7.98 -29.17 -22.99
C HIS A 508 7.99 -27.66 -22.71
N LEU A 509 7.77 -26.83 -23.72
CA LEU A 509 7.82 -25.37 -23.60
C LEU A 509 6.44 -24.74 -23.44
N LYS A 510 5.36 -25.52 -23.34
CA LYS A 510 3.99 -25.00 -23.28
C LYS A 510 3.82 -23.99 -22.14
N VAL A 511 4.21 -24.36 -20.92
CA VAL A 511 4.09 -23.48 -19.73
C VAL A 511 4.91 -22.21 -19.89
N ALA A 512 6.15 -22.32 -20.38
CA ALA A 512 7.02 -21.16 -20.62
C ALA A 512 6.50 -20.22 -21.72
N ASN A 513 5.92 -20.75 -22.79
CA ASN A 513 5.28 -19.95 -23.83
C ASN A 513 3.99 -19.29 -23.33
N ASP A 514 3.14 -20.01 -22.59
CA ASP A 514 1.93 -19.47 -21.98
C ASP A 514 2.28 -18.31 -21.01
N PHE A 515 3.33 -18.49 -20.19
CA PHE A 515 3.86 -17.45 -19.31
C PHE A 515 4.33 -16.21 -20.06
N ARG A 516 5.19 -16.40 -21.09
CA ARG A 516 5.68 -15.31 -21.95
C ARG A 516 4.52 -14.53 -22.56
N ASP A 517 3.56 -15.24 -23.14
CA ASP A 517 2.44 -14.62 -23.82
C ASP A 517 1.57 -13.82 -22.82
N ASN A 518 1.33 -14.36 -21.61
CA ASN A 518 0.62 -13.64 -20.55
C ASN A 518 1.34 -12.35 -20.11
N LEU A 519 2.66 -12.38 -19.99
CA LEU A 519 3.47 -11.20 -19.66
C LEU A 519 3.32 -10.11 -20.73
N TYR A 520 3.40 -10.49 -22.01
CA TYR A 520 3.44 -9.53 -23.12
C TYR A 520 2.07 -8.88 -23.38
N HIS A 521 0.97 -9.62 -23.18
CA HIS A 521 -0.39 -9.15 -23.44
C HIS A 521 -0.99 -8.30 -22.30
N SER A 522 -0.34 -8.25 -21.14
CA SER A 522 -0.81 -7.52 -19.94
C SER A 522 -1.00 -6.00 -20.13
N ARG A 523 -0.46 -5.41 -21.20
CA ARG A 523 -0.62 -3.99 -21.54
C ARG A 523 -1.93 -3.67 -22.30
N ASN A 524 -2.56 -4.65 -22.94
CA ASN A 524 -3.74 -4.43 -23.79
C ASN A 524 -5.08 -4.37 -23.02
N ASN A 525 -5.09 -4.65 -21.72
CA ASN A 525 -6.29 -4.70 -20.87
C ASN A 525 -6.54 -3.42 -20.04
N LEU A 526 -5.90 -2.29 -20.36
CA LEU A 526 -6.16 -1.01 -19.70
C LEU A 526 -7.54 -0.37 -20.04
N GLY A 527 -8.47 -1.11 -20.64
CA GLY A 527 -9.75 -0.56 -21.13
C GLY A 527 -11.01 -1.42 -20.92
N ALA A 528 -10.95 -2.54 -20.20
CA ALA A 528 -12.12 -3.41 -20.03
C ALA A 528 -12.33 -3.81 -18.56
N ASN A 529 -12.83 -2.86 -17.76
CA ASN A 529 -13.71 -3.14 -16.61
C ASN A 529 -14.49 -1.84 -16.32
N LYS A 530 -15.68 -1.74 -16.93
CA LYS A 530 -16.79 -0.92 -16.46
C LYS A 530 -17.80 -1.84 -15.78
#